data_AF-A0A8S3ZDQ4-F1
#
_entry.id   AF-A0A8S3ZDQ4-F1
#
_cell.length_a   1.000
_cell.length_b   1.000
_cell.length_c   1.000
_cell.angle_alpha   90.00
_cell.angle_beta   90.00
_cell.angle_gamma   90.00
#
_symmetry.space_group_name_H-M   'P 1'
#
loop_
_entity.id
_entity.type
_entity.pdbx_description
1 polymer ?
#
loop_
_entity_poly.entity_id
_entity_poly.type
_entity_poly.pdbx_seq_one_letter_code
_entity_poly.pdbx_strand_id
1 'polypeptide(L)'
;KENVKVGKQKGKSEKKKGPDRNLKPNPKIKIFEKDPFFETNEKVPEVSPRMTTKLIFRAVNLGSVESVKDLLARTEGVTNRSMVGTALDFAVQQAKGEIVQLLTHEHFETDAKLKKERKAPPACIISATGTGNYNPLSLGIKQIRVLNMSRGGKEGDNAFVNDLYEGNVDLHLIKNWMEYGVSVDTLETFLLALSSATKTTRDEQ
;
A
#
# COMPACT_ATOMS: atom_id res chain seq x y z
N LYS A 1 -48.18 -41.58 -41.01
CA LYS A 1 -48.22 -40.36 -40.17
C LYS A 1 -47.18 -40.55 -39.07
N GLU A 2 -45.88 -40.40 -39.32
CA GLU A 2 -45.07 -39.19 -39.53
C GLU A 2 -44.16 -39.01 -38.29
N ASN A 3 -42.91 -39.42 -38.45
CA ASN A 3 -41.83 -39.29 -37.48
C ASN A 3 -41.37 -37.83 -37.43
N VAL A 4 -41.65 -37.12 -36.33
CA VAL A 4 -41.13 -35.76 -36.13
C VAL A 4 -39.72 -35.85 -35.54
N LYS A 5 -38.73 -35.62 -36.40
CA LYS A 5 -37.33 -35.40 -36.00
C LYS A 5 -37.21 -34.03 -35.32
N VAL A 6 -37.01 -34.03 -34.00
CA VAL A 6 -36.62 -32.81 -33.27
C VAL A 6 -35.12 -32.57 -33.48
N GLY A 7 -34.80 -31.51 -34.23
CA GLY A 7 -33.43 -31.12 -34.55
C GLY A 7 -32.66 -30.64 -33.32
N LYS A 8 -31.49 -31.24 -33.06
CA LYS A 8 -30.47 -30.73 -32.14
C LYS A 8 -29.97 -29.36 -32.64
N GLN A 9 -30.36 -28.29 -31.96
CA GLN A 9 -29.69 -26.99 -32.11
C GLN A 9 -28.25 -27.09 -31.59
N LYS A 10 -27.27 -27.06 -32.51
CA LYS A 10 -25.87 -26.82 -32.17
C LYS A 10 -25.71 -25.35 -31.79
N GLY A 11 -25.55 -25.08 -30.49
CA GLY A 11 -25.12 -23.77 -30.00
C GLY A 11 -23.78 -23.39 -30.64
N LYS A 12 -23.72 -22.19 -31.23
CA LYS A 12 -22.48 -21.62 -31.76
C LYS A 12 -21.50 -21.44 -30.59
N SER A 13 -20.46 -22.27 -30.53
CA SER A 13 -19.32 -22.00 -29.65
C SER A 13 -18.51 -20.86 -30.24
N GLU A 14 -18.54 -19.71 -29.60
CA GLU A 14 -17.62 -18.62 -29.90
C GLU A 14 -16.20 -19.14 -29.71
N LYS A 15 -15.46 -19.25 -30.81
CA LYS A 15 -14.05 -19.63 -30.79
C LYS A 15 -13.28 -18.46 -30.15
N LYS A 16 -13.04 -18.53 -28.84
CA LYS A 16 -12.14 -17.61 -28.11
C LYS A 16 -10.80 -17.57 -28.86
N LYS A 17 -10.48 -16.46 -29.52
CA LYS A 17 -9.18 -16.23 -30.16
C LYS A 17 -8.23 -15.67 -29.11
N GLY A 18 -7.10 -16.35 -28.90
CA GLY A 18 -6.06 -15.95 -27.94
C GLY A 18 -5.33 -17.17 -27.37
N PRO A 19 -4.16 -16.98 -26.73
CA PRO A 19 -3.43 -18.04 -26.03
C PRO A 19 -4.26 -18.73 -24.93
N ASP A 20 -5.31 -18.05 -24.45
CA ASP A 20 -6.21 -18.53 -23.39
C ASP A 20 -7.21 -19.60 -23.83
N ARG A 21 -7.24 -19.97 -25.12
CA ARG A 21 -8.22 -20.90 -25.70
C ARG A 21 -8.17 -22.32 -25.10
N ASN A 22 -7.02 -22.71 -24.54
CA ASN A 22 -6.82 -24.03 -23.93
C ASN A 22 -6.63 -23.98 -22.41
N LEU A 23 -6.78 -22.82 -21.77
CA LEU A 23 -6.65 -22.71 -20.33
C LEU A 23 -7.89 -23.31 -19.66
N LYS A 24 -7.71 -24.45 -19.00
CA LYS A 24 -8.70 -25.00 -18.08
C LYS A 24 -8.50 -24.34 -16.72
N PRO A 25 -9.55 -23.78 -16.08
CA PRO A 25 -9.43 -23.23 -14.74
C PRO A 25 -8.91 -24.32 -13.80
N ASN A 26 -7.84 -24.02 -13.07
CA ASN A 26 -7.24 -24.96 -12.14
C ASN A 26 -8.14 -25.08 -10.89
N PRO A 27 -8.74 -26.25 -10.60
CA PRO A 27 -9.67 -26.41 -9.48
C PRO A 27 -9.03 -26.24 -8.10
N LYS A 28 -7.69 -26.22 -8.02
CA LYS A 28 -6.94 -25.97 -6.78
C LYS A 28 -6.84 -24.49 -6.42
N ILE A 29 -7.16 -23.58 -7.34
CA ILE A 29 -7.06 -22.14 -7.10
C ILE A 29 -8.40 -21.64 -6.55
N LYS A 30 -8.40 -21.20 -5.29
CA LYS A 30 -9.54 -20.48 -4.70
C LYS A 30 -9.55 -19.07 -5.27
N ILE A 31 -10.61 -18.72 -5.99
CA ILE A 31 -10.84 -17.35 -6.47
C ILE A 31 -11.55 -16.61 -5.35
N PHE A 32 -10.95 -15.51 -4.90
CA PHE A 32 -11.58 -14.61 -3.94
C PHE A 32 -12.31 -13.50 -4.70
N GLU A 33 -13.57 -13.25 -4.34
CA GLU A 33 -14.35 -12.14 -4.92
C GLU A 33 -13.86 -10.78 -4.40
N LYS A 34 -13.32 -10.76 -3.18
CA LYS A 34 -12.86 -9.56 -2.47
C LYS A 34 -11.41 -9.74 -2.04
N ASP A 35 -10.67 -8.64 -1.97
CA ASP A 35 -9.26 -8.68 -1.58
C ASP A 35 -9.14 -9.00 -0.06
N PRO A 36 -8.48 -10.11 0.31
CA PRO A 36 -8.29 -10.47 1.71
C PRO A 36 -7.40 -9.48 2.50
N PHE A 37 -6.62 -8.66 1.81
CA PHE A 37 -5.79 -7.63 2.44
C PHE A 37 -6.53 -6.33 2.75
N PHE A 38 -7.77 -6.13 2.29
CA PHE A 38 -8.49 -4.85 2.48
C PHE A 38 -9.94 -4.98 2.93
N GLU A 39 -10.65 -6.01 2.48
CA GLU A 39 -12.11 -6.07 2.65
C GLU A 39 -12.60 -7.23 3.52
N THR A 40 -11.86 -8.33 3.60
CA THR A 40 -12.30 -9.51 4.34
C THR A 40 -11.56 -9.65 5.66
N ASN A 41 -12.17 -10.35 6.62
CA ASN A 41 -11.56 -10.62 7.92
C ASN A 41 -10.70 -11.91 7.98
N GLU A 42 -10.37 -12.48 6.83
CA GLU A 42 -9.65 -13.75 6.76
C GLU A 42 -8.20 -13.65 7.29
N LYS A 43 -7.67 -14.75 7.85
CA LYS A 43 -6.28 -14.79 8.30
C LYS A 43 -5.36 -14.93 7.09
N VAL A 44 -4.54 -13.90 6.87
CA VAL A 44 -3.58 -13.85 5.76
C VAL A 44 -2.20 -14.31 6.26
N PRO A 45 -1.47 -15.15 5.52
CA PRO A 45 -0.11 -15.52 5.88
C PRO A 45 0.82 -14.30 5.84
N GLU A 46 1.84 -14.30 6.69
CA GLU A 46 2.91 -13.33 6.65
C GLU A 46 3.82 -13.63 5.45
N VAL A 47 3.95 -12.68 4.53
CA VAL A 47 4.73 -12.82 3.29
C VAL A 47 5.96 -11.93 3.33
N SER A 48 5.77 -10.64 3.57
CA SER A 48 6.84 -9.65 3.69
C SER A 48 6.36 -8.47 4.54
N PRO A 49 7.27 -7.74 5.22
CA PRO A 49 6.90 -6.61 6.07
C PRO A 49 6.02 -5.57 5.37
N ARG A 50 6.24 -5.34 4.06
CA ARG A 50 5.46 -4.40 3.26
C ARG A 50 4.04 -4.88 2.98
N MET A 51 3.86 -6.19 2.79
CA MET A 51 2.55 -6.79 2.54
C MET A 51 1.74 -6.90 3.82
N THR A 52 2.37 -7.25 4.93
CA THR A 52 1.73 -7.27 6.26
C THR A 52 1.35 -5.87 6.74
N THR A 53 2.05 -4.81 6.33
CA THR A 53 1.62 -3.43 6.57
C THR A 53 0.24 -3.12 5.99
N LYS A 54 -0.17 -3.78 4.89
CA LYS A 54 -1.55 -3.64 4.36
C LYS A 54 -2.62 -4.08 5.36
N LEU A 55 -2.29 -4.95 6.30
CA LEU A 55 -3.22 -5.36 7.36
C LEU A 55 -3.59 -4.20 8.30
N ILE A 56 -2.70 -3.19 8.48
CA ILE A 56 -3.08 -1.98 9.23
C ILE A 56 -4.13 -1.20 8.43
N PHE A 57 -3.91 -1.00 7.13
CA PHE A 57 -4.91 -0.35 6.27
C PHE A 57 -6.23 -1.10 6.26
N ARG A 58 -6.20 -2.44 6.28
CA ARG A 58 -7.39 -3.28 6.48
C ARG A 58 -8.10 -2.98 7.78
N ALA A 59 -7.36 -2.97 8.89
CA ALA A 59 -7.92 -2.74 10.21
C ALA A 59 -8.55 -1.34 10.31
N VAL A 60 -7.91 -0.33 9.70
CA VAL A 60 -8.47 1.03 9.56
C VAL A 60 -9.75 1.03 8.72
N ASN A 61 -9.75 0.36 7.56
CA ASN A 61 -10.90 0.27 6.66
C ASN A 61 -12.10 -0.40 7.33
N LEU A 62 -11.84 -1.47 8.10
CA LEU A 62 -12.86 -2.19 8.86
C LEU A 62 -13.26 -1.49 10.17
N GLY A 63 -12.51 -0.47 10.60
CA GLY A 63 -12.75 0.26 11.85
C GLY A 63 -12.43 -0.51 13.13
N SER A 64 -11.59 -1.55 13.06
CA SER A 64 -11.25 -2.39 14.22
C SER A 64 -10.06 -1.82 15.00
N VAL A 65 -10.35 -1.10 16.10
CA VAL A 65 -9.31 -0.50 16.97
C VAL A 65 -8.41 -1.57 17.61
N GLU A 66 -8.98 -2.71 18.02
CA GLU A 66 -8.25 -3.82 18.62
C GLU A 66 -7.22 -4.40 17.64
N SER A 67 -7.62 -4.62 16.39
CA SER A 67 -6.72 -5.12 15.35
C SER A 67 -5.59 -4.14 15.03
N VAL A 68 -5.87 -2.82 15.10
CA VAL A 68 -4.80 -1.81 14.98
C VAL A 68 -3.83 -1.94 16.16
N LYS A 69 -4.31 -1.98 17.41
CA LYS A 69 -3.45 -2.18 18.60
C LYS A 69 -2.58 -3.42 18.50
N ASP A 70 -3.17 -4.55 18.11
CA ASP A 70 -2.46 -5.81 17.95
C ASP A 70 -1.36 -5.75 16.89
N LEU A 71 -1.59 -5.01 15.79
CA LEU A 71 -0.62 -4.85 14.72
C LEU A 71 0.51 -3.88 15.12
N LEU A 72 0.19 -2.81 15.84
CA LEU A 72 1.17 -1.84 16.33
C LEU A 72 2.02 -2.42 17.47
N ALA A 73 1.49 -3.36 18.24
CA ALA A 73 2.22 -4.07 19.28
C ALA A 73 3.36 -4.96 18.73
N ARG A 74 3.33 -5.31 17.44
CA ARG A 74 4.33 -6.19 16.79
C ARG A 74 5.62 -5.42 16.51
N THR A 75 6.74 -6.04 16.87
CA THR A 75 8.10 -5.53 16.63
C THR A 75 8.65 -5.89 15.26
N GLU A 76 8.11 -6.94 14.65
CA GLU A 76 8.56 -7.49 13.37
C GLU A 76 7.41 -7.53 12.38
N GLY A 77 7.74 -7.39 11.09
CA GLY A 77 6.79 -7.55 10.01
C GLY A 77 5.80 -6.40 9.82
N VAL A 78 5.86 -5.30 10.58
CA VAL A 78 4.91 -4.19 10.43
C VAL A 78 5.65 -2.86 10.29
N THR A 79 5.61 -2.27 9.10
CA THR A 79 6.18 -0.94 8.84
C THR A 79 5.13 0.15 9.03
N ASN A 80 5.55 1.35 9.42
CA ASN A 80 4.65 2.52 9.52
C ASN A 80 4.15 3.03 8.17
N ARG A 81 4.63 2.46 7.07
CA ARG A 81 4.50 3.02 5.75
C ARG A 81 4.20 1.98 4.69
N SER A 82 3.26 2.33 3.81
CA SER A 82 3.00 1.62 2.55
C SER A 82 3.48 2.43 1.34
N MET A 83 3.38 1.83 0.15
CA MET A 83 3.61 2.54 -1.12
C MET A 83 2.64 3.71 -1.36
N VAL A 84 1.46 3.72 -0.73
CA VAL A 84 0.37 4.68 -0.99
C VAL A 84 0.34 5.82 0.03
N GLY A 85 1.06 5.69 1.14
CA GLY A 85 1.06 6.68 2.23
C GLY A 85 1.17 6.02 3.60
N THR A 86 0.96 6.83 4.64
CA THR A 86 0.98 6.38 6.04
C THR A 86 -0.40 5.88 6.45
N ALA A 87 -0.47 4.93 7.39
CA ALA A 87 -1.76 4.46 7.93
C ALA A 87 -2.59 5.60 8.55
N LEU A 88 -1.91 6.62 9.08
CA LEU A 88 -2.52 7.84 9.62
C LEU A 88 -3.29 8.62 8.55
N ASP A 89 -2.70 8.85 7.37
CA ASP A 89 -3.37 9.55 6.26
C ASP A 89 -4.66 8.86 5.86
N PHE A 90 -4.61 7.53 5.79
CA PHE A 90 -5.77 6.71 5.44
C PHE A 90 -6.85 6.74 6.54
N ALA A 91 -6.46 6.71 7.81
CA ALA A 91 -7.41 6.81 8.94
C ALA A 91 -8.13 8.17 9.00
N VAL A 92 -7.41 9.24 8.68
CA VAL A 92 -7.96 10.60 8.60
C VAL A 92 -8.95 10.72 7.44
N GLN A 93 -8.61 10.18 6.25
CA GLN A 93 -9.54 10.15 5.11
C GLN A 93 -10.82 9.37 5.40
N GLN A 94 -10.74 8.30 6.19
CA GLN A 94 -11.90 7.48 6.59
C GLN A 94 -12.67 8.03 7.80
N ALA A 95 -12.28 9.20 8.30
CA ALA A 95 -12.87 9.86 9.46
C ALA A 95 -13.00 8.98 10.73
N LYS A 96 -12.00 8.12 10.97
CA LYS A 96 -11.98 7.21 12.14
C LYS A 96 -11.27 7.84 13.34
N GLY A 97 -11.95 8.74 14.06
CA GLY A 97 -11.36 9.54 15.14
C GLY A 97 -10.56 8.76 16.19
N GLU A 98 -11.09 7.67 16.72
CA GLU A 98 -10.39 6.84 17.72
C GLU A 98 -9.08 6.23 17.20
N ILE A 99 -9.07 5.79 15.93
CA ILE A 99 -7.89 5.21 15.29
C ILE A 99 -6.88 6.31 14.95
N VAL A 100 -7.35 7.50 14.54
CA VAL A 100 -6.51 8.67 14.31
C VAL A 100 -5.77 9.05 15.59
N GLN A 101 -6.48 9.18 16.72
CA GLN A 101 -5.84 9.45 18.02
C GLN A 101 -4.75 8.42 18.31
N LEU A 102 -5.06 7.13 18.19
CA LEU A 102 -4.12 6.07 18.48
C LEU A 102 -2.86 6.11 17.59
N LEU A 103 -3.04 6.33 16.27
CA LEU A 103 -1.92 6.43 15.33
C LEU A 103 -1.11 7.72 15.53
N THR A 104 -1.74 8.83 15.93
CA THR A 104 -1.02 10.06 16.25
C THR A 104 -0.17 9.93 17.50
N HIS A 105 -0.70 9.28 18.54
CA HIS A 105 0.05 8.99 19.76
C HIS A 105 1.31 8.19 19.41
N GLU A 106 1.17 7.09 18.67
CA GLU A 106 2.35 6.29 18.29
C GLU A 106 3.33 7.04 17.38
N HIS A 107 2.84 7.85 16.44
CA HIS A 107 3.70 8.54 15.48
C HIS A 107 4.54 9.64 16.15
N PHE A 108 3.93 10.41 17.06
CA PHE A 108 4.54 11.57 17.69
C PHE A 108 5.09 11.31 19.10
N GLU A 109 4.73 10.21 19.76
CA GLU A 109 5.32 9.85 21.06
C GLU A 109 6.83 9.70 20.92
N THR A 110 7.55 10.60 21.58
CA THR A 110 9.02 10.69 21.61
C THR A 110 9.64 9.86 22.73
N ASP A 111 8.83 9.27 23.61
CA ASP A 111 9.32 8.48 24.75
C ASP A 111 10.04 7.23 24.26
N ALA A 112 11.37 7.30 24.25
CA ALA A 112 12.27 6.23 23.83
C ALA A 112 12.09 4.91 24.62
N LYS A 113 11.42 4.97 25.78
CA LYS A 113 11.08 3.79 26.62
C LYS A 113 9.87 3.01 26.11
N LEU A 114 8.99 3.63 25.33
CA LEU A 114 7.76 3.02 24.78
C LEU A 114 7.89 2.69 23.28
N LYS A 115 8.79 3.39 22.56
CA LYS A 115 9.13 3.06 21.18
C LYS A 115 9.86 1.72 21.12
N LYS A 116 9.09 0.65 20.87
CA LYS A 116 9.68 -0.63 20.47
C LYS A 116 10.45 -0.40 19.17
N GLU A 117 11.75 -0.63 19.18
CA GLU A 117 12.57 -0.60 17.96
C GLU A 117 12.04 -1.67 16.99
N ARG A 118 11.28 -1.22 15.99
CA ARG A 118 10.80 -2.12 14.95
C ARG A 118 11.99 -2.52 14.08
N LYS A 119 12.12 -3.82 13.82
CA LYS A 119 13.18 -4.29 12.92
C LYS A 119 12.91 -3.72 11.53
N ALA A 120 13.91 -3.01 10.99
CA ALA A 120 13.86 -2.54 9.63
C ALA A 120 13.63 -3.74 8.68
N PRO A 121 12.87 -3.56 7.59
CA PRO A 121 12.77 -4.59 6.57
C PRO A 121 14.17 -4.94 6.04
N PRO A 122 14.39 -6.18 5.55
CA PRO A 122 15.68 -6.56 4.99
C PRO A 122 16.07 -5.58 3.88
N ALA A 123 17.33 -5.14 3.89
CA ALA A 123 17.84 -4.23 2.87
C ALA A 123 17.73 -4.87 1.48
N CYS A 124 17.32 -4.07 0.49
CA CYS A 124 17.29 -4.53 -0.89
C CYS A 124 18.73 -4.82 -1.36
N ILE A 125 18.97 -6.04 -1.84
CA ILE A 125 20.27 -6.46 -2.38
C ILE A 125 20.44 -5.97 -3.83
N ILE A 126 19.33 -5.64 -4.50
CA ILE A 126 19.29 -5.19 -5.89
C ILE A 126 19.42 -3.67 -5.92
N SER A 127 20.38 -3.16 -6.68
CA SER A 127 20.58 -1.74 -6.94
C SER A 127 20.05 -1.37 -8.33
N ALA A 128 19.48 -0.17 -8.46
CA ALA A 128 19.15 0.36 -9.79
C ALA A 128 20.43 0.62 -10.58
N THR A 129 20.52 0.03 -11.75
CA THR A 129 21.64 0.23 -12.67
C THR A 129 21.24 1.22 -13.76
N GLY A 130 21.78 2.43 -13.68
CA GLY A 130 21.58 3.45 -14.70
C GLY A 130 22.46 3.21 -15.92
N THR A 131 21.96 3.52 -17.12
CA THR A 131 22.73 3.47 -18.38
C THR A 131 23.51 4.76 -18.67
N GLY A 132 23.56 5.67 -17.69
CA GLY A 132 24.12 7.00 -17.83
C GLY A 132 23.14 8.02 -18.38
N ASN A 133 23.46 9.31 -18.18
CA ASN A 133 22.70 10.43 -18.73
C ASN A 133 23.39 10.96 -19.98
N TYR A 134 22.62 11.17 -21.03
CA TYR A 134 23.13 11.79 -22.25
C TYR A 134 23.52 13.26 -21.99
N ASN A 135 24.70 13.68 -22.47
CA ASN A 135 25.13 15.07 -22.45
C ASN A 135 24.85 15.72 -23.82
N PRO A 136 23.82 16.60 -23.93
CA PRO A 136 23.48 17.23 -25.20
C PRO A 136 24.53 18.22 -25.72
N LEU A 137 25.42 18.73 -24.85
CA LEU A 137 26.46 19.68 -25.24
C LEU A 137 27.62 19.02 -25.98
N SER A 138 27.96 17.76 -25.68
CA SER A 138 29.14 17.09 -26.25
C SER A 138 28.85 16.33 -27.54
N LEU A 139 27.59 15.94 -27.80
CA LEU A 139 27.24 15.05 -28.92
C LEU A 139 26.22 15.66 -29.89
N GLY A 140 25.70 16.87 -29.64
CA GLY A 140 24.94 17.68 -30.59
C GLY A 140 23.56 17.13 -31.02
N ILE A 141 23.11 16.01 -30.47
CA ILE A 141 21.82 15.38 -30.82
C ILE A 141 20.78 15.81 -29.78
N LYS A 142 19.85 16.67 -30.18
CA LYS A 142 18.85 17.26 -29.26
C LYS A 142 17.79 16.28 -28.75
N GLN A 143 17.62 15.11 -29.38
CA GLN A 143 16.52 14.17 -29.10
C GLN A 143 17.01 12.72 -28.96
N ILE A 144 17.91 12.48 -28.01
CA ILE A 144 18.24 11.10 -27.62
C ILE A 144 17.25 10.62 -26.57
N ARG A 145 16.57 9.50 -26.84
CA ARG A 145 15.73 8.84 -25.82
C ARG A 145 16.64 8.25 -24.75
N VAL A 146 16.30 8.46 -23.48
CA VAL A 146 16.96 7.78 -22.36
C VAL A 146 16.89 6.27 -22.62
N LEU A 147 18.06 5.64 -22.77
CA LEU A 147 18.18 4.21 -22.99
C LEU A 147 18.07 3.51 -21.65
N ASN A 148 16.88 3.27 -21.11
CA ASN A 148 16.77 2.47 -19.90
C ASN A 148 17.23 1.02 -20.18
N MET A 149 17.86 0.35 -19.20
CA MET A 149 18.18 -1.09 -19.30
C MET A 149 16.94 -1.97 -19.49
N SER A 150 15.75 -1.38 -19.31
CA SER A 150 14.46 -2.05 -19.41
C SER A 150 13.36 -1.10 -19.91
N ARG A 151 12.27 -1.67 -20.46
CA ARG A 151 11.07 -0.89 -20.79
C ARG A 151 10.47 -0.38 -19.49
N GLY A 152 10.42 0.94 -19.33
CA GLY A 152 10.13 1.58 -18.04
C GLY A 152 8.82 1.15 -17.36
N GLY A 153 8.77 1.34 -16.04
CA GLY A 153 7.56 1.37 -15.21
C GLY A 153 7.04 0.02 -14.72
N LYS A 154 7.11 -1.04 -15.53
CA LYS A 154 6.59 -2.37 -15.15
C LYS A 154 7.48 -3.55 -15.53
N GLU A 155 8.63 -3.30 -16.16
CA GLU A 155 9.54 -4.35 -16.63
C GLU A 155 10.99 -4.05 -16.24
N GLY A 156 11.79 -5.10 -16.12
CA GLY A 156 13.23 -5.09 -15.82
C GLY A 156 13.62 -4.49 -14.46
N ASP A 157 14.81 -3.90 -14.37
CA ASP A 157 15.47 -3.56 -13.09
C ASP A 157 14.60 -2.63 -12.21
N ASN A 158 13.92 -1.66 -12.83
CA ASN A 158 13.03 -0.74 -12.13
C ASN A 158 11.80 -1.41 -11.48
N ALA A 159 11.37 -2.58 -11.98
CA ALA A 159 10.25 -3.31 -11.38
C ALA A 159 10.59 -3.84 -9.98
N PHE A 160 11.86 -4.20 -9.75
CA PHE A 160 12.37 -4.73 -8.49
C PHE A 160 12.84 -3.64 -7.53
N VAL A 161 13.09 -2.43 -8.05
CA VAL A 161 13.65 -1.30 -7.31
C VAL A 161 12.57 -0.31 -6.82
N ASN A 162 11.30 -0.55 -7.12
CA ASN A 162 10.19 0.24 -6.54
C ASN A 162 10.22 0.26 -5.00
N ASP A 163 10.87 -0.73 -4.40
CA ASP A 163 11.02 -0.80 -2.96
C ASP A 163 12.10 0.15 -2.41
N LEU A 164 13.05 0.64 -3.21
CA LEU A 164 14.08 1.58 -2.73
C LEU A 164 13.56 3.01 -2.51
N TYR A 165 12.38 3.35 -3.05
CA TYR A 165 11.82 4.69 -2.92
C TYR A 165 11.12 4.88 -1.57
N GLU A 166 11.90 5.22 -0.54
CA GLU A 166 11.39 5.80 0.70
C GLU A 166 11.23 7.33 0.51
N GLY A 167 10.25 7.77 -0.28
CA GLY A 167 10.07 9.21 -0.50
C GLY A 167 9.76 9.94 0.81
N ASN A 168 10.44 11.02 1.20
CA ASN A 168 10.07 11.75 2.42
C ASN A 168 8.61 12.26 2.30
N VAL A 169 7.71 11.77 3.17
CA VAL A 169 6.33 12.27 3.29
C VAL A 169 6.26 13.13 4.54
N ASP A 170 7.01 14.22 4.52
CA ASP A 170 6.87 15.30 5.48
C ASP A 170 7.16 16.55 4.66
N LEU A 171 6.18 17.40 4.40
CA LEU A 171 6.06 18.64 5.17
C LEU A 171 4.66 19.28 5.06
N HIS A 172 3.67 18.64 4.41
CA HIS A 172 2.37 19.25 4.07
C HIS A 172 1.15 18.37 4.42
N LEU A 173 1.26 17.52 5.45
CA LEU A 173 0.21 16.57 5.86
C LEU A 173 -1.16 17.25 6.04
N ILE A 174 -1.20 18.33 6.82
CA ILE A 174 -2.43 19.09 7.13
C ILE A 174 -2.99 19.76 5.88
N LYS A 175 -2.12 20.32 5.02
CA LYS A 175 -2.54 20.94 3.76
C LYS A 175 -3.22 19.92 2.85
N ASN A 176 -2.62 18.74 2.72
CA ASN A 176 -3.18 17.65 1.93
C ASN A 176 -4.54 17.22 2.51
N TRP A 177 -4.66 17.07 3.83
CA TRP A 177 -5.93 16.69 4.46
C TRP A 177 -7.03 17.74 4.28
N MET A 178 -6.69 19.03 4.31
CA MET A 178 -7.64 20.10 3.96
C MET A 178 -8.06 20.04 2.49
N GLU A 179 -7.15 19.74 1.57
CA GLU A 179 -7.47 19.54 0.15
C GLU A 179 -8.38 18.32 -0.09
N TYR A 180 -8.25 17.27 0.73
CA TYR A 180 -9.13 16.08 0.69
C TYR A 180 -10.51 16.29 1.34
N GLY A 181 -10.78 17.45 1.94
CA GLY A 181 -12.08 17.75 2.57
C GLY A 181 -12.34 16.98 3.86
N VAL A 182 -11.28 16.70 4.63
CA VAL A 182 -11.37 16.03 5.94
C VAL A 182 -12.21 16.84 6.92
N SER A 183 -12.99 16.17 7.76
CA SER A 183 -13.88 16.82 8.72
C SER A 183 -13.11 17.61 9.79
N VAL A 184 -13.69 18.74 10.23
CA VAL A 184 -13.09 19.60 11.26
C VAL A 184 -12.90 18.81 12.56
N ASP A 185 -13.88 18.02 12.97
CA ASP A 185 -13.81 17.17 14.16
C ASP A 185 -12.59 16.24 14.14
N THR A 186 -12.32 15.60 13.00
CA THR A 186 -11.13 14.73 12.87
C THR A 186 -9.82 15.50 12.92
N LEU A 187 -9.78 16.72 12.38
CA LEU A 187 -8.61 17.59 12.50
C LEU A 187 -8.41 18.08 13.93
N GLU A 188 -9.48 18.41 14.65
CA GLU A 188 -9.43 18.77 16.06
C GLU A 188 -8.92 17.59 16.90
N THR A 189 -9.42 16.38 16.68
CA THR A 189 -8.90 15.18 17.38
C THR A 189 -7.41 14.95 17.12
N PHE A 190 -6.96 15.17 15.87
CA PHE A 190 -5.55 15.12 15.51
C PHE A 190 -4.74 16.20 16.24
N LEU A 191 -5.18 17.45 16.23
CA LEU A 191 -4.48 18.56 16.87
C LEU A 191 -4.44 18.42 18.40
N LEU A 192 -5.52 17.93 19.02
CA LEU A 192 -5.57 17.61 20.44
C LEU A 192 -4.58 16.49 20.78
N ALA A 193 -4.55 15.42 20.00
CA ALA A 193 -3.61 14.33 20.20
C ALA A 193 -2.15 14.79 20.00
N LEU A 194 -1.89 15.59 18.96
CA LEU A 194 -0.57 16.21 18.72
C LEU A 194 -0.14 17.11 19.89
N SER A 195 -1.06 17.91 20.43
CA SER A 195 -0.80 18.74 21.61
C SER A 195 -0.49 17.90 22.84
N SER A 196 -1.18 16.78 23.02
CA SER A 196 -0.92 15.85 24.14
C SER A 196 0.43 15.15 24.00
N ALA A 197 0.82 14.76 22.78
CA ALA A 197 2.09 14.11 22.49
C ALA A 197 3.30 15.05 22.63
N THR A 198 3.13 16.37 22.47
CA THR A 198 4.21 17.36 22.52
C THR A 198 4.42 17.98 23.91
N LYS A 199 3.40 17.95 24.79
CA LYS A 199 3.44 18.59 26.13
C LYS A 199 4.44 17.97 27.12
N THR A 200 4.95 16.77 26.88
CA THR A 200 5.94 16.12 27.78
C THR A 200 7.35 16.71 27.71
N THR A 201 7.62 17.67 26.82
CA THR A 201 8.99 18.21 26.63
C THR A 201 9.28 19.55 27.30
N ARG A 202 8.27 20.26 27.84
CA ARG A 202 8.46 21.64 28.33
C ARG A 202 8.63 21.80 29.84
N ASP A 203 8.16 20.83 30.63
CA ASP A 203 8.18 20.90 32.11
C ASP A 203 9.31 20.06 32.75
N GLU A 204 10.19 19.44 31.97
CA GLU A 204 11.34 18.64 32.47
C GLU A 204 12.72 19.30 32.22
N GLN A 205 12.79 20.63 32.07
CA GLN A 205 14.06 21.38 32.02
C GLN A 205 14.24 22.31 33.21
#